data_AF-A0AAD1GX72-F1
#
_entry.id   AF-A0AAD1GX72-F1
#
_cell.length_a   1.000
_cell.length_b   1.000
_cell.length_c   1.000
_cell.angle_alpha   90.00
_cell.angle_beta   90.00
_cell.angle_gamma   90.00
#
_symmetry.space_group_name_H-M   'P 1'
#
loop_
_entity.id
_entity.type
_entity.pdbx_description
1 polymer ?
#
loop_
_entity_poly.entity_id
_entity_poly.type
_entity_poly.pdbx_seq_one_letter_code
_entity_poly.pdbx_strand_id
1 'polypeptide(L)'
;MVVLDALPLTVNGKLDTRALPAPEYSDADHYRAPADAVEEILAGIFAEVLGLERVGGDDSFFDLGGDSILSMQVAARARAAGLLLRPRDVFVEQTVARLARVARVAEVVDGGVDEGIGQLAATPIMRWLRSLGGAVEQFNQTMVVQAPVGVTDTDVVVVLQALLDRHAMLRARVDDDGAGGWLLTVPERGSADARDCLHVTDALSDEALIEARSRLDPAAGRMVSALWVSSTRQLVLTIHHLAVDGVSWRILLEDLNIAWAQHRGGQPVALPATGTSFTRWASLLSRYARRPTL
;
A
#
# COMPACT_ATOMS: atom_id res chain seq x y z
N MET A 1 18.66 12.30 25.68
CA MET A 1 19.70 13.18 25.09
C MET A 1 20.98 12.97 25.88
N VAL A 2 22.09 12.60 25.25
CA VAL A 2 23.39 12.49 25.93
C VAL A 2 24.14 13.80 25.76
N VAL A 3 24.41 14.50 26.86
CA VAL A 3 25.21 15.72 26.83
C VAL A 3 26.68 15.32 26.69
N LEU A 4 27.36 15.91 25.70
CA LEU A 4 28.77 15.74 25.45
C LEU A 4 29.48 17.08 25.63
N ASP A 5 30.53 17.10 26.45
CA ASP A 5 31.37 18.30 26.63
C ASP A 5 32.18 18.62 25.38
N ALA A 6 32.51 17.62 24.56
CA ALA A 6 33.17 17.78 23.27
C ALA A 6 32.85 16.60 22.32
N LEU A 7 32.84 16.89 21.00
CA LEU A 7 32.69 15.86 19.97
C LEU A 7 34.00 15.06 19.84
N PRO A 8 33.99 13.73 19.99
CA PRO A 8 35.20 12.93 19.82
C PRO A 8 35.62 12.94 18.34
N LEU A 9 36.86 13.33 18.08
CA LEU A 9 37.44 13.36 16.75
C LEU A 9 38.56 12.32 16.64
N THR A 10 38.63 11.65 15.50
CA THR A 10 39.77 10.83 15.08
C THR A 10 41.04 11.68 14.93
N VAL A 11 42.20 11.04 14.87
CA VAL A 11 43.51 11.70 14.62
C VAL A 11 43.55 12.55 13.33
N ASN A 12 42.61 12.33 12.40
CA ASN A 12 42.47 13.09 11.16
C ASN A 12 41.40 14.19 11.23
N GLY A 13 40.90 14.53 12.43
CA GLY A 13 39.91 15.60 12.64
C GLY A 13 38.48 15.26 12.22
N LYS A 14 38.18 14.01 11.86
CA LYS A 14 36.81 13.54 11.56
C LYS A 14 36.13 12.99 12.80
N LEU A 15 34.81 13.10 12.90
CA LEU A 15 34.00 12.53 13.99
C LEU A 15 34.29 11.04 14.16
N ASP A 16 34.70 10.65 15.38
CA ASP A 16 34.88 9.26 15.76
C ASP A 16 33.55 8.69 16.27
N THR A 17 32.79 8.09 15.37
CA THR A 17 31.46 7.53 15.68
C THR A 17 31.51 6.34 16.63
N ARG A 18 32.67 5.71 16.83
CA ARG A 18 32.86 4.59 17.78
C ARG A 18 33.13 5.06 19.20
N ALA A 19 33.62 6.29 19.36
CA ALA A 19 33.87 6.91 20.65
C ALA A 19 32.66 7.71 21.17
N LEU A 20 31.58 7.79 20.41
CA LEU A 20 30.32 8.36 20.90
C LEU A 20 29.73 7.44 21.99
N PRO A 21 29.24 8.00 23.10
CA PRO A 21 28.52 7.23 24.10
C PRO A 21 27.33 6.53 23.45
N ALA A 22 27.06 5.29 23.86
CA ALA A 22 25.85 4.62 23.43
C ALA A 22 24.64 5.45 23.89
N PRO A 23 23.68 5.77 23.00
CA PRO A 23 22.44 6.41 23.41
C PRO A 23 21.71 5.49 24.39
N GLU A 24 21.53 5.95 25.62
CA GLU A 24 20.62 5.31 26.57
C GLU A 24 19.19 5.67 26.16
N TYR A 25 18.48 4.72 25.54
CA TYR A 25 17.04 4.81 25.31
C TYR A 25 16.33 4.42 26.61
N SER A 26 16.20 5.37 27.53
CA SER A 26 15.45 5.19 28.77
C SER A 26 13.94 5.38 28.53
N ASP A 27 13.27 4.40 27.92
CA ASP A 27 11.82 4.45 27.67
C ASP A 27 11.00 3.52 28.59
N ALA A 28 11.57 3.07 29.71
CA ALA A 28 10.88 2.16 30.62
C ALA A 28 10.01 2.87 31.69
N ASP A 29 10.20 4.16 31.95
CA ASP A 29 9.64 4.79 33.17
C ASP A 29 8.34 5.61 32.98
N HIS A 30 7.88 5.88 31.75
CA HIS A 30 6.69 6.72 31.50
C HIS A 30 5.55 5.99 30.77
N TYR A 31 5.41 4.67 30.94
CA TYR A 31 4.27 3.96 30.37
C TYR A 31 2.95 4.40 31.02
N ARG A 32 2.16 5.20 30.30
CA ARG A 32 0.75 5.45 30.63
C ARG A 32 -0.13 4.51 29.82
N ALA A 33 -0.92 3.68 30.50
CA ALA A 33 -1.92 2.86 29.81
C ALA A 33 -2.99 3.75 29.10
N PRO A 34 -3.53 3.31 27.96
CA PRO A 34 -4.69 3.93 27.33
C PRO A 34 -5.83 4.14 28.34
N ALA A 35 -6.45 5.32 28.32
CA ALA A 35 -7.43 5.72 29.33
C ALA A 35 -8.88 5.38 28.95
N ASP A 36 -9.15 5.18 27.65
CA ASP A 36 -10.47 4.87 27.12
C ASP A 36 -10.40 3.99 25.86
N ALA A 37 -11.56 3.55 25.37
CA ALA A 37 -11.66 2.67 24.20
C ALA A 37 -11.08 3.29 22.92
N VAL A 38 -11.11 4.62 22.76
CA VAL A 38 -10.53 5.28 21.59
C VAL A 38 -9.00 5.24 21.68
N GLU A 39 -8.43 5.54 22.85
CA GLU A 39 -7.00 5.40 23.09
C GLU A 39 -6.54 3.94 22.95
N GLU A 40 -7.32 2.96 23.40
CA GLU A 40 -6.99 1.52 23.25
C GLU A 40 -6.89 1.12 21.78
N ILE A 41 -7.87 1.52 20.96
CA ILE A 41 -7.88 1.26 19.51
C ILE A 41 -6.67 1.95 18.86
N LEU A 42 -6.42 3.22 19.16
CA LEU A 42 -5.31 3.97 18.56
C LEU A 42 -3.94 3.44 18.98
N ALA A 43 -3.77 3.04 20.25
CA ALA A 43 -2.55 2.43 20.75
C ALA A 43 -2.27 1.09 20.07
N GLY A 44 -3.31 0.26 19.88
CA GLY A 44 -3.21 -0.98 19.11
C GLY A 44 -2.77 -0.73 17.67
N ILE A 45 -3.40 0.25 16.99
CA ILE A 45 -3.02 0.63 15.62
C ILE A 45 -1.58 1.14 15.55
N PHE A 46 -1.13 1.95 16.51
CA PHE A 46 0.27 2.42 16.56
C PHE A 46 1.22 1.24 16.72
N ALA A 47 0.94 0.33 17.64
CA ALA A 47 1.75 -0.86 17.88
C ALA A 47 1.87 -1.72 16.61
N GLU A 48 0.76 -1.99 15.93
CA GLU A 48 0.73 -2.74 14.67
C GLU A 48 1.53 -2.05 13.55
N VAL A 49 1.34 -0.74 13.36
CA VAL A 49 2.01 0.03 12.30
C VAL A 49 3.52 0.14 12.53
N LEU A 50 3.94 0.30 13.78
CA LEU A 50 5.33 0.47 14.17
C LEU A 50 6.06 -0.87 14.43
N GLY A 51 5.32 -1.99 14.47
CA GLY A 51 5.87 -3.31 14.78
C GLY A 51 6.32 -3.44 16.24
N LEU A 52 5.62 -2.77 17.16
CA LEU A 52 5.90 -2.78 18.59
C LEU A 52 4.92 -3.71 19.32
N GLU A 53 5.35 -4.28 20.43
CA GLU A 53 4.47 -5.12 21.28
C GLU A 53 3.38 -4.28 21.96
N ARG A 54 3.73 -3.03 22.34
CA ARG A 54 2.84 -2.13 23.07
C ARG A 54 3.25 -0.69 22.87
N VAL A 55 2.25 0.20 22.89
CA VAL A 55 2.41 1.66 22.84
C VAL A 55 1.60 2.28 23.98
N GLY A 56 2.21 3.18 24.73
CA GLY A 56 1.59 3.98 25.78
C GLY A 56 0.79 5.15 25.23
N GLY A 57 -0.12 5.66 26.05
CA GLY A 57 -1.01 6.75 25.67
C GLY A 57 -0.29 8.07 25.38
N ASP A 58 0.86 8.30 26.02
CA ASP A 58 1.65 9.53 25.85
C ASP A 58 2.89 9.33 24.97
N ASP A 59 3.07 8.13 24.40
CA ASP A 59 4.20 7.83 23.53
C ASP A 59 4.04 8.58 22.20
N SER A 60 5.10 9.27 21.81
CA SER A 60 5.16 10.02 20.56
C SER A 60 5.39 9.07 19.38
N PHE A 61 4.47 9.11 18.42
CA PHE A 61 4.52 8.30 17.19
C PHE A 61 5.85 8.46 16.45
N PHE A 62 6.39 9.68 16.39
CA PHE A 62 7.62 9.98 15.66
C PHE A 62 8.87 9.60 16.43
N ASP A 63 8.85 9.67 17.77
CA ASP A 63 9.97 9.22 18.59
C ASP A 63 10.09 7.68 18.55
N LEU A 64 8.97 6.98 18.36
CA LEU A 64 8.91 5.54 18.12
C LEU A 64 9.24 5.12 16.68
N GLY A 65 9.71 6.05 15.83
CA GLY A 65 10.12 5.75 14.44
C GLY A 65 9.01 5.89 13.39
N GLY A 66 7.88 6.50 13.75
CA GLY A 66 6.82 6.85 12.81
C GLY A 66 7.25 7.87 11.75
N ASP A 67 6.68 7.78 10.55
CA ASP A 67 6.91 8.72 9.45
C ASP A 67 5.60 9.14 8.76
N SER A 68 5.69 9.86 7.64
CA SER A 68 4.52 10.31 6.88
C SER A 68 3.72 9.19 6.24
N ILE A 69 4.36 8.10 5.83
CA ILE A 69 3.72 6.93 5.24
C ILE A 69 2.99 6.15 6.33
N LEU A 70 3.66 5.92 7.46
CA LEU A 70 3.07 5.27 8.63
C LEU A 70 1.91 6.09 9.19
N SER A 71 1.98 7.41 9.19
CA SER A 71 0.86 8.30 9.56
C SER A 71 -0.37 8.09 8.66
N MET A 72 -0.17 7.87 7.36
CA MET A 72 -1.27 7.55 6.44
C MET A 72 -1.87 6.17 6.74
N GLN A 73 -1.04 5.18 7.09
CA GLN A 73 -1.52 3.85 7.50
C GLN A 73 -2.34 3.90 8.79
N VAL A 74 -1.89 4.67 9.80
CA VAL A 74 -2.65 4.92 11.03
C VAL A 74 -4.03 5.45 10.70
N ALA A 75 -4.13 6.48 9.86
CA ALA A 75 -5.42 7.06 9.48
C ALA A 75 -6.33 6.08 8.71
N ALA A 76 -5.75 5.23 7.86
CA ALA A 76 -6.49 4.20 7.14
C ALA A 76 -7.02 3.10 8.07
N ARG A 77 -6.19 2.57 8.97
CA ARG A 77 -6.58 1.53 9.94
C ARG A 77 -7.58 2.06 10.96
N ALA A 78 -7.39 3.29 11.44
CA ALA A 78 -8.34 3.93 12.33
C ALA A 78 -9.72 4.08 11.68
N ARG A 79 -9.78 4.46 10.40
CA ARG A 79 -11.05 4.51 9.66
C ARG A 79 -11.73 3.15 9.58
N ALA A 80 -10.96 2.08 9.34
CA ALA A 80 -11.49 0.72 9.35
C ALA A 80 -12.04 0.32 10.73
N ALA A 81 -11.43 0.82 11.80
CA ALA A 81 -11.91 0.68 13.18
C ALA A 81 -13.03 1.68 13.57
N GLY A 82 -13.58 2.45 12.61
CA GLY A 82 -14.66 3.40 12.86
C GLY A 82 -14.22 4.76 13.42
N LEU A 83 -12.93 5.08 13.38
CA LEU A 83 -12.37 6.37 13.82
C LEU A 83 -11.90 7.21 12.62
N LEU A 84 -12.48 8.39 12.46
CA LEU A 84 -12.11 9.37 11.44
C LEU A 84 -11.00 10.29 11.97
N LEU A 85 -9.83 10.16 11.36
CA LEU A 85 -8.68 11.04 11.50
C LEU A 85 -8.05 11.33 10.14
N ARG A 86 -7.34 12.47 10.05
CA ARG A 86 -6.53 12.85 8.91
C ARG A 86 -5.07 12.50 9.21
N PRO A 87 -4.24 12.17 8.20
CA PRO A 87 -2.80 11.99 8.42
C PRO A 87 -2.14 13.22 9.08
N ARG A 88 -2.63 14.44 8.79
CA ARG A 88 -2.17 15.67 9.44
C ARG A 88 -2.42 15.67 10.95
N ASP A 89 -3.49 15.04 11.41
CA ASP A 89 -3.83 15.00 12.84
C ASP A 89 -2.79 14.17 13.60
N VAL A 90 -2.26 13.09 13.00
CA VAL A 90 -1.13 12.31 13.55
C VAL A 90 0.12 13.19 13.71
N PHE A 91 0.45 14.00 12.71
CA PHE A 91 1.58 14.94 12.76
C PHE A 91 1.44 16.02 13.83
N VAL A 92 0.24 16.56 14.00
CA VAL A 92 -0.02 17.68 14.92
C VAL A 92 -0.16 17.18 16.36
N GLU A 93 -0.83 16.06 16.56
CA GLU A 93 -1.13 15.54 17.89
C GLU A 93 -0.08 14.59 18.46
N GLN A 94 0.63 13.87 17.58
CA GLN A 94 1.82 13.03 17.83
C GLN A 94 1.66 11.86 18.80
N THR A 95 0.79 11.95 19.79
CA THR A 95 0.57 10.94 20.85
C THR A 95 -0.84 10.37 20.76
N VAL A 96 -1.04 9.15 21.26
CA VAL A 96 -2.35 8.49 21.29
C VAL A 96 -3.37 9.34 22.05
N ALA A 97 -3.02 9.89 23.21
CA ALA A 97 -3.88 10.71 24.05
C ALA A 97 -4.43 11.94 23.31
N ARG A 98 -3.53 12.63 22.62
CA ARG A 98 -3.88 13.87 21.92
C ARG A 98 -4.66 13.56 20.64
N LEU A 99 -4.28 12.50 19.93
CA LEU A 99 -4.96 12.07 18.72
C LEU A 99 -6.40 11.61 19.02
N ALA A 100 -6.63 10.93 20.15
CA ALA A 100 -7.96 10.51 20.59
C ALA A 100 -8.93 11.69 20.76
N ARG A 101 -8.45 12.87 21.18
CA ARG A 101 -9.29 14.07 21.36
C ARG A 101 -9.83 14.64 20.06
N VAL A 102 -9.07 14.49 18.97
CA VAL A 102 -9.44 15.02 17.65
C VAL A 102 -10.11 13.95 16.77
N ALA A 103 -9.96 12.68 17.12
CA ALA A 103 -10.68 11.58 16.47
C ALA A 103 -12.20 11.80 16.54
N ARG A 104 -12.89 11.40 15.48
CA ARG A 104 -14.35 11.40 15.41
C ARG A 104 -14.82 9.99 15.12
N VAL A 105 -15.89 9.54 15.77
CA VAL A 105 -16.50 8.26 15.41
C VAL A 105 -17.16 8.43 14.05
N ALA A 106 -16.90 7.49 13.14
CA ALA A 106 -17.49 7.50 11.81
C ALA A 106 -19.01 7.30 11.93
N GLU A 107 -19.77 8.24 11.40
CA GLU A 107 -21.18 8.00 11.12
C GLU A 107 -21.29 7.04 9.94
N VAL A 108 -22.18 6.05 10.04
CA VAL A 108 -22.47 5.13 8.95
C VAL A 108 -23.18 5.93 7.85
N VAL A 109 -22.40 6.46 6.91
CA VAL A 109 -22.94 7.07 5.71
C VAL A 109 -23.18 5.94 4.71
N ASP A 110 -24.45 5.57 4.54
CA ASP A 110 -24.92 4.64 3.51
C ASP A 110 -24.83 5.32 2.12
N GLY A 111 -23.59 5.50 1.66
CA GLY A 111 -23.30 5.76 0.26
C GLY A 111 -22.84 4.45 -0.34
N GLY A 112 -23.61 3.91 -1.30
CA GLY A 112 -23.34 2.62 -1.93
C GLY A 112 -21.86 2.37 -2.27
N VAL A 113 -21.47 1.09 -2.27
CA VAL A 113 -20.08 0.65 -2.42
C VAL A 113 -19.45 1.28 -3.66
N ASP A 114 -18.36 2.02 -3.45
CA ASP A 114 -17.56 2.62 -4.50
C ASP A 114 -16.64 1.56 -5.13
N GLU A 115 -17.18 0.81 -6.08
CA GLU A 115 -16.48 -0.27 -6.81
C GLU A 115 -15.35 0.24 -7.71
N GLY A 116 -15.28 1.54 -7.97
CA GLY A 116 -14.22 2.15 -8.77
C GLY A 116 -14.22 1.83 -10.27
N ILE A 117 -15.35 1.37 -10.80
CA ILE A 117 -15.52 1.01 -12.22
C ILE A 117 -15.88 2.20 -13.10
N GLY A 118 -15.73 2.04 -14.42
CA GLY A 118 -16.11 3.03 -15.44
C GLY A 118 -14.97 3.93 -15.88
N GLN A 119 -15.31 5.11 -16.40
CA GLN A 119 -14.32 6.05 -16.93
C GLN A 119 -13.45 6.65 -15.82
N LEU A 120 -12.14 6.62 -16.04
CA LEU A 120 -11.13 7.12 -15.13
C LEU A 120 -10.52 8.41 -15.68
N ALA A 121 -10.61 9.50 -14.91
CA ALA A 121 -9.96 10.74 -15.26
C ALA A 121 -8.43 10.61 -15.13
N ALA A 122 -7.68 10.98 -16.19
CA ALA A 122 -6.22 10.93 -16.16
C ALA A 122 -5.64 11.89 -15.10
N THR A 123 -4.94 11.32 -14.12
CA THR A 123 -4.30 12.06 -13.03
C THR A 123 -3.08 12.84 -13.55
N PRO A 124 -2.55 13.82 -12.80
CA PRO A 124 -1.38 14.58 -13.23
C PRO A 124 -0.17 13.70 -13.58
N ILE A 125 0.10 12.64 -12.80
CA ILE A 125 1.23 11.74 -13.06
C ILE A 125 1.02 10.91 -14.33
N MET A 126 -0.21 10.47 -14.60
CA MET A 126 -0.55 9.74 -15.83
C MET A 126 -0.38 10.63 -17.07
N ARG A 127 -0.85 11.88 -16.99
CA ARG A 127 -0.67 12.88 -18.06
C ARG A 127 0.80 13.21 -18.27
N TRP A 128 1.57 13.34 -17.19
CA TRP A 128 3.01 13.56 -17.27
C TRP A 128 3.73 12.38 -17.93
N LEU A 129 3.44 11.14 -17.52
CA LEU A 129 4.01 9.94 -18.12
C LEU A 129 3.72 9.88 -19.62
N ARG A 130 2.47 10.14 -20.04
CA ARG A 130 2.11 10.24 -21.45
C ARG A 130 2.91 11.34 -22.18
N SER A 131 3.13 12.49 -21.54
CA SER A 131 3.85 13.61 -22.15
C SER A 131 5.35 13.36 -22.38
N LEU A 132 5.97 12.41 -21.65
CA LEU A 132 7.37 12.06 -21.86
C LEU A 132 7.61 11.44 -23.25
N GLY A 133 6.58 10.82 -23.84
CA GLY A 133 6.71 10.03 -25.05
C GLY A 133 7.52 8.74 -24.83
N GLY A 134 7.52 7.85 -25.84
CA GLY A 134 8.23 6.57 -25.79
C GLY A 134 7.38 5.38 -25.35
N ALA A 135 8.01 4.19 -25.36
CA ALA A 135 7.35 2.94 -25.02
C ALA A 135 7.15 2.84 -23.51
N VAL A 136 5.90 2.85 -23.07
CA VAL A 136 5.52 2.76 -21.65
C VAL A 136 4.73 1.49 -21.35
N GLU A 137 4.42 0.67 -22.34
CA GLU A 137 3.57 -0.53 -22.24
C GLU A 137 4.10 -1.55 -21.23
N GLN A 138 5.42 -1.56 -21.02
CA GLN A 138 6.12 -2.42 -20.08
C GLN A 138 6.63 -1.67 -18.84
N PHE A 139 6.23 -0.41 -18.61
CA PHE A 139 6.68 0.37 -17.45
C PHE A 139 6.02 -0.17 -16.18
N ASN A 140 6.80 -0.87 -15.36
CA ASN A 140 6.27 -1.73 -14.29
C ASN A 140 7.07 -1.62 -12.99
N GLN A 141 6.47 -2.16 -11.94
CA GLN A 141 7.17 -2.59 -10.73
C GLN A 141 7.03 -4.11 -10.59
N THR A 142 8.08 -4.76 -10.08
CA THR A 142 8.09 -6.21 -9.89
C THR A 142 8.44 -6.55 -8.44
N MET A 143 7.72 -7.50 -7.85
CA MET A 143 7.95 -8.04 -6.50
C MET A 143 8.03 -9.56 -6.54
N VAL A 144 8.95 -10.15 -5.77
CA VAL A 144 9.03 -11.60 -5.57
C VAL A 144 8.52 -11.93 -4.17
N VAL A 145 7.54 -12.83 -4.08
CA VAL A 145 6.95 -13.29 -2.82
C VAL A 145 7.22 -14.78 -2.64
N GLN A 146 7.71 -15.14 -1.45
CA GLN A 146 7.93 -16.53 -1.08
C GLN A 146 6.64 -17.14 -0.53
N ALA A 147 6.12 -18.18 -1.19
CA ALA A 147 4.95 -18.88 -0.71
C ALA A 147 5.32 -19.95 0.35
N PRO A 148 4.37 -20.28 1.27
CA PRO A 148 4.52 -21.38 2.22
C PRO A 148 4.74 -22.76 1.56
N VAL A 149 5.08 -23.75 2.38
CA VAL A 149 5.19 -25.14 1.90
C VAL A 149 3.81 -25.67 1.55
N GLY A 150 3.71 -26.40 0.44
CA GLY A 150 2.47 -27.05 0.00
C GLY A 150 1.57 -26.17 -0.87
N VAL A 151 1.92 -24.91 -1.12
CA VAL A 151 1.20 -24.05 -2.08
C VAL A 151 1.40 -24.57 -3.50
N THR A 152 0.31 -24.69 -4.24
CA THR A 152 0.26 -25.07 -5.66
C THR A 152 -0.04 -23.87 -6.55
N ASP A 153 0.18 -24.01 -7.86
CA ASP A 153 -0.25 -23.01 -8.85
C ASP A 153 -1.77 -22.78 -8.80
N THR A 154 -2.57 -23.82 -8.52
CA THR A 154 -4.02 -23.68 -8.38
C THR A 154 -4.42 -22.80 -7.19
N ASP A 155 -3.67 -22.85 -6.09
CA ASP A 155 -3.89 -21.96 -4.94
C ASP A 155 -3.51 -20.52 -5.29
N VAL A 156 -2.43 -20.34 -6.04
CA VAL A 156 -1.98 -19.02 -6.52
C VAL A 156 -3.04 -18.38 -7.41
N VAL A 157 -3.68 -19.14 -8.30
CA VAL A 157 -4.79 -18.65 -9.14
C VAL A 157 -5.93 -18.10 -8.28
N VAL A 158 -6.33 -18.80 -7.21
CA VAL A 158 -7.43 -18.36 -6.33
C VAL A 158 -7.10 -17.03 -5.66
N VAL A 159 -5.90 -16.93 -5.08
CA VAL A 159 -5.47 -15.73 -4.37
C VAL A 159 -5.27 -14.55 -5.35
N LEU A 160 -4.68 -14.80 -6.51
CA LEU A 160 -4.50 -13.78 -7.54
C LEU A 160 -5.83 -13.28 -8.10
N GLN A 161 -6.82 -14.15 -8.29
CA GLN A 161 -8.17 -13.75 -8.70
C GLN A 161 -8.82 -12.83 -7.66
N ALA A 162 -8.64 -13.13 -6.37
CA ALA A 162 -9.17 -12.29 -5.30
C ALA A 162 -8.54 -10.89 -5.30
N LEU A 163 -7.25 -10.76 -5.62
CA LEU A 163 -6.61 -9.46 -5.80
C LEU A 163 -7.16 -8.72 -7.04
N LEU A 164 -7.31 -9.42 -8.17
CA LEU A 164 -7.82 -8.83 -9.43
C LEU A 164 -9.21 -8.24 -9.23
N ASP A 165 -10.25 -9.06 -9.01
CA ASP A 165 -11.00 -9.02 -7.75
C ASP A 165 -11.20 -7.65 -7.09
N ARG A 166 -10.45 -7.49 -6.03
CA ARG A 166 -10.59 -6.43 -5.05
C ARG A 166 -10.06 -5.08 -5.53
N HIS A 167 -9.03 -5.08 -6.38
CA HIS A 167 -8.29 -3.87 -6.76
C HIS A 167 -8.56 -3.52 -8.23
N ALA A 168 -9.57 -2.68 -8.45
CA ALA A 168 -10.08 -2.38 -9.78
C ALA A 168 -9.02 -1.85 -10.77
N MET A 169 -8.01 -1.11 -10.29
CA MET A 169 -6.91 -0.62 -11.13
C MET A 169 -6.04 -1.73 -11.74
N LEU A 170 -6.00 -2.93 -11.15
CA LEU A 170 -5.32 -4.09 -11.73
C LEU A 170 -6.01 -4.63 -13.01
N ARG A 171 -7.20 -4.10 -13.34
CA ARG A 171 -7.97 -4.43 -14.55
C ARG A 171 -8.11 -3.25 -15.50
N ALA A 172 -7.50 -2.11 -15.16
CA ALA A 172 -7.65 -0.88 -15.95
C ALA A 172 -7.19 -1.07 -17.39
N ARG A 173 -7.85 -0.38 -18.32
CA ARG A 173 -7.51 -0.30 -19.74
C ARG A 173 -7.11 1.12 -20.10
N VAL A 174 -6.14 1.24 -20.99
CA VAL A 174 -5.58 2.52 -21.42
C VAL A 174 -5.51 2.54 -22.94
N ASP A 175 -6.41 3.31 -23.54
CA ASP A 175 -6.45 3.56 -24.97
C ASP A 175 -5.91 4.96 -25.29
N ASP A 176 -5.50 5.18 -26.55
CA ASP A 176 -5.23 6.52 -27.06
C ASP A 176 -6.56 7.27 -27.25
N ASP A 177 -6.65 8.51 -26.78
CA ASP A 177 -7.85 9.33 -26.96
C ASP A 177 -7.93 10.01 -28.34
N GLY A 178 -6.92 9.84 -29.19
CA GLY A 178 -6.80 10.46 -30.52
C GLY A 178 -6.43 11.94 -30.48
N ALA A 179 -6.31 12.54 -29.30
CA ALA A 179 -5.93 13.93 -29.05
C ALA A 179 -4.57 14.06 -28.34
N GLY A 180 -3.81 12.95 -28.28
CA GLY A 180 -2.49 12.89 -27.64
C GLY A 180 -2.52 12.55 -26.16
N GLY A 181 -3.71 12.33 -25.58
CA GLY A 181 -3.90 11.86 -24.21
C GLY A 181 -4.19 10.37 -24.12
N TRP A 182 -4.75 9.97 -22.97
CA TRP A 182 -5.20 8.60 -22.70
C TRP A 182 -6.66 8.59 -22.31
N LEU A 183 -7.39 7.63 -22.87
CA LEU A 183 -8.72 7.24 -22.44
C LEU A 183 -8.56 6.05 -21.48
N LEU A 184 -8.81 6.28 -20.19
CA LEU A 184 -8.71 5.23 -19.17
C LEU A 184 -10.09 4.72 -18.77
N THR A 185 -10.24 3.39 -18.73
CA THR A 185 -11.48 2.73 -18.31
C THR A 185 -11.15 1.60 -17.34
N VAL A 186 -11.94 1.49 -16.27
CA VAL A 186 -11.84 0.41 -15.29
C VAL A 186 -13.02 -0.54 -15.48
N PRO A 187 -12.81 -1.76 -15.99
CA PRO A 187 -13.90 -2.71 -16.22
C PRO A 187 -14.44 -3.33 -14.92
N GLU A 188 -15.57 -4.01 -15.04
CA GLU A 188 -16.23 -4.70 -13.93
C GLU A 188 -15.38 -5.82 -13.32
N ARG A 189 -15.75 -6.23 -12.11
CA ARG A 189 -15.23 -7.43 -11.46
C ARG A 189 -15.38 -8.65 -12.38
N GLY A 190 -14.40 -9.55 -12.38
CA GLY A 190 -14.42 -10.75 -13.22
C GLY A 190 -14.09 -10.53 -14.70
N SER A 191 -13.76 -9.30 -15.11
CA SER A 191 -13.29 -8.99 -16.48
C SER A 191 -11.87 -9.47 -16.79
N ALA A 192 -11.14 -9.94 -15.77
CA ALA A 192 -9.80 -10.51 -15.89
C ALA A 192 -9.78 -11.87 -15.16
N ASP A 193 -9.25 -12.90 -15.81
CA ASP A 193 -9.01 -14.22 -15.21
C ASP A 193 -7.54 -14.32 -14.77
N ALA A 194 -7.31 -14.72 -13.53
CA ALA A 194 -5.98 -14.95 -12.98
C ALA A 194 -5.20 -16.00 -13.80
N ARG A 195 -5.87 -16.94 -14.46
CA ARG A 195 -5.23 -17.96 -15.33
C ARG A 195 -4.58 -17.35 -16.57
N ASP A 196 -5.11 -16.24 -17.07
CA ASP A 196 -4.57 -15.58 -18.26
C ASP A 196 -3.30 -14.79 -17.95
N CYS A 197 -3.08 -14.43 -16.68
CA CYS A 197 -1.91 -13.69 -16.24
C CYS A 197 -0.89 -14.55 -15.46
N LEU A 198 -1.25 -15.75 -15.01
CA LEU A 198 -0.34 -16.65 -14.30
C LEU A 198 0.36 -17.62 -15.25
N HIS A 199 1.69 -17.61 -15.21
CA HIS A 199 2.54 -18.55 -15.93
C HIS A 199 3.36 -19.38 -14.95
N VAL A 200 3.49 -20.68 -15.20
CA VAL A 200 4.26 -21.60 -14.38
C VAL A 200 5.60 -21.87 -15.06
N THR A 201 6.68 -21.82 -14.28
CA THR A 201 8.02 -22.19 -14.72
C THR A 201 8.72 -22.99 -13.63
N ASP A 202 9.74 -23.75 -14.01
CA ASP A 202 10.55 -24.54 -13.08
C ASP A 202 11.70 -23.74 -12.48
N ALA A 203 12.10 -22.61 -13.07
CA ALA A 203 13.20 -21.81 -12.59
C ALA A 203 12.97 -20.30 -12.79
N LEU A 204 13.48 -19.52 -11.84
CA LEU A 204 13.55 -18.08 -11.98
C LEU A 204 14.79 -17.72 -12.81
N SER A 205 14.58 -17.13 -13.98
CA SER A 205 15.66 -16.66 -14.87
C SER A 205 15.35 -15.28 -15.42
N ASP A 206 16.38 -14.61 -15.95
CA ASP A 206 16.22 -13.30 -16.57
C ASP A 206 15.29 -13.36 -17.80
N GLU A 207 15.37 -14.44 -18.59
CA GLU A 207 14.49 -14.66 -19.74
C GLU A 207 13.02 -14.76 -19.30
N ALA A 208 12.75 -15.53 -18.24
CA ALA A 208 11.40 -15.69 -17.71
C ALA A 208 10.86 -14.36 -17.16
N LEU A 209 11.71 -13.53 -16.55
CA LEU A 209 11.34 -12.19 -16.07
C LEU A 209 11.08 -11.21 -17.22
N ILE A 210 11.90 -11.24 -18.27
CA ILE A 210 11.71 -10.43 -19.48
C ILE A 210 10.40 -10.82 -20.18
N GLU A 211 10.11 -12.12 -20.28
CA GLU A 211 8.88 -12.63 -20.85
C GLU A 211 7.65 -12.27 -20.00
N ALA A 212 7.75 -12.41 -18.66
CA ALA A 212 6.68 -11.97 -17.76
C ALA A 212 6.37 -10.48 -17.94
N ARG A 213 7.41 -9.64 -18.05
CA ARG A 213 7.26 -8.20 -18.30
C ARG A 213 6.64 -7.89 -19.67
N SER A 214 7.04 -8.61 -20.72
CA SER A 214 6.58 -8.33 -22.09
C SER A 214 5.09 -8.65 -22.30
N ARG A 215 4.47 -9.42 -21.40
CA ARG A 215 3.05 -9.75 -21.41
C ARG A 215 2.14 -8.62 -20.95
N LEU A 216 2.70 -7.60 -20.28
CA LEU A 216 1.96 -6.39 -19.93
C LEU A 216 1.46 -5.70 -21.19
N ASP A 217 0.18 -5.34 -21.17
CA ASP A 217 -0.49 -4.64 -22.27
C ASP A 217 -1.65 -3.82 -21.68
N PRO A 218 -1.39 -2.56 -21.29
CA PRO A 218 -2.42 -1.67 -20.77
C PRO A 218 -3.61 -1.46 -21.70
N ALA A 219 -3.44 -1.52 -23.02
CA ALA A 219 -4.54 -1.35 -23.98
C ALA A 219 -5.48 -2.56 -23.94
N ALA A 220 -4.93 -3.77 -23.85
CA ALA A 220 -5.72 -4.99 -23.66
C ALA A 220 -6.22 -5.21 -22.23
N GLY A 221 -5.85 -4.37 -21.27
CA GLY A 221 -6.20 -4.52 -19.85
C GLY A 221 -5.35 -5.52 -19.08
N ARG A 222 -4.21 -5.95 -19.65
CA ARG A 222 -3.23 -6.81 -18.97
C ARG A 222 -2.28 -5.93 -18.16
N MET A 223 -2.77 -5.45 -17.02
CA MET A 223 -1.98 -4.65 -16.07
C MET A 223 -1.12 -5.51 -15.14
N VAL A 224 -1.39 -6.81 -15.05
CA VAL A 224 -0.71 -7.76 -14.18
C VAL A 224 -0.18 -8.91 -15.01
N SER A 225 1.05 -9.33 -14.72
CA SER A 225 1.66 -10.57 -15.17
C SER A 225 2.28 -11.27 -13.96
N ALA A 226 2.02 -12.56 -13.80
CA ALA A 226 2.43 -13.35 -12.66
C ALA A 226 3.22 -14.58 -13.13
N LEU A 227 4.34 -14.85 -12.45
CA LEU A 227 5.16 -16.02 -12.69
C LEU A 227 5.26 -16.86 -11.42
N TRP A 228 4.76 -18.08 -11.46
CA TRP A 228 4.92 -19.07 -10.40
C TRP A 228 6.12 -19.97 -10.69
N VAL A 229 7.15 -19.86 -9.85
CA VAL A 229 8.35 -20.69 -9.91
C VAL A 229 8.14 -21.88 -8.99
N SER A 230 7.78 -23.03 -9.58
CA SER A 230 7.33 -24.22 -8.87
C SER A 230 8.41 -24.78 -7.92
N SER A 231 9.67 -24.81 -8.37
CA SER A 231 10.81 -25.39 -7.64
C SER A 231 11.15 -24.63 -6.36
N THR A 232 11.01 -23.30 -6.37
CA THR A 232 11.31 -22.43 -5.23
C THR A 232 10.07 -21.95 -4.50
N ARG A 233 8.87 -22.22 -5.02
CA ARG A 233 7.58 -21.72 -4.52
C ARG A 233 7.56 -20.20 -4.44
N GLN A 234 8.12 -19.55 -5.46
CA GLN A 234 8.16 -18.09 -5.55
C GLN A 234 7.09 -17.61 -6.53
N LEU A 235 6.32 -16.63 -6.11
CA LEU A 235 5.40 -15.88 -6.96
C LEU A 235 6.06 -14.55 -7.30
N VAL A 236 6.36 -14.33 -8.58
CA VAL A 236 6.76 -13.03 -9.09
C VAL A 236 5.51 -12.31 -9.60
N LEU A 237 5.28 -11.10 -9.09
CA LEU A 237 4.21 -10.22 -9.55
C LEU A 237 4.84 -9.02 -10.26
N THR A 238 4.55 -8.89 -11.56
CA THR A 238 4.90 -7.73 -12.38
C THR A 238 3.64 -6.96 -12.67
N ILE A 239 3.54 -5.73 -12.16
CA ILE A 239 2.36 -4.89 -12.28
C ILE A 239 2.74 -3.58 -12.97
N HIS A 240 1.96 -3.17 -13.97
CA HIS A 240 2.16 -1.92 -14.68
C HIS A 240 2.07 -0.73 -13.71
N HIS A 241 2.97 0.25 -13.83
CA HIS A 241 3.12 1.34 -12.87
C HIS A 241 1.92 2.30 -12.83
N LEU A 242 1.02 2.21 -13.81
CA LEU A 242 -0.28 2.90 -13.79
C LEU A 242 -1.26 2.33 -12.76
N ALA A 243 -1.07 1.07 -12.36
CA ALA A 243 -1.94 0.35 -11.44
C ALA A 243 -1.34 0.16 -10.04
N VAL A 244 -0.05 0.47 -9.85
CA VAL A 244 0.66 0.26 -8.58
C VAL A 244 1.69 1.34 -8.28
N ASP A 245 1.92 1.58 -7.00
CA ASP A 245 3.04 2.36 -6.46
C ASP A 245 3.59 1.72 -5.17
N GLY A 246 4.57 2.38 -4.53
CA GLY A 246 5.21 1.86 -3.32
C GLY A 246 4.29 1.72 -2.10
N VAL A 247 3.19 2.47 -2.02
CA VAL A 247 2.18 2.31 -0.95
C VAL A 247 1.25 1.15 -1.28
N SER A 248 0.85 1.05 -2.54
CA SER A 248 -0.02 0.00 -3.07
C SER A 248 0.53 -1.39 -2.82
N TRP A 249 1.85 -1.61 -2.94
CA TRP A 249 2.47 -2.90 -2.65
C TRP A 249 2.22 -3.40 -1.23
N ARG A 250 2.19 -2.52 -0.23
CA ARG A 250 1.92 -2.92 1.16
C ARG A 250 0.50 -3.46 1.30
N ILE A 251 -0.46 -2.79 0.66
CA ILE A 251 -1.87 -3.20 0.64
C ILE A 251 -2.01 -4.55 -0.09
N LEU A 252 -1.40 -4.68 -1.28
CA LEU A 252 -1.46 -5.92 -2.06
C LEU A 252 -0.86 -7.11 -1.30
N LEU A 253 0.25 -6.92 -0.59
CA LEU A 253 0.88 -7.98 0.20
C LEU A 253 0.08 -8.34 1.45
N GLU A 254 -0.57 -7.37 2.10
CA GLU A 254 -1.48 -7.60 3.22
C GLU A 254 -2.71 -8.41 2.74
N ASP A 255 -3.34 -7.99 1.65
CA ASP A 255 -4.49 -8.68 1.06
C ASP A 255 -4.12 -10.06 0.51
N LEU A 256 -2.90 -10.25 -0.04
CA LEU A 256 -2.38 -11.56 -0.44
C LEU A 256 -2.34 -12.52 0.77
N ASN A 257 -1.88 -12.04 1.92
CA ASN A 257 -1.82 -12.84 3.16
C ASN A 257 -3.22 -13.15 3.71
N ILE A 258 -4.14 -12.19 3.69
CA ILE A 258 -5.54 -12.39 4.10
C ILE A 258 -6.20 -13.45 3.21
N ALA A 259 -6.10 -13.29 1.90
CA ALA A 259 -6.65 -14.23 0.93
C ALA A 259 -6.08 -15.64 1.12
N TRP A 260 -4.76 -15.75 1.31
CA TRP A 260 -4.12 -17.03 1.59
C TRP A 260 -4.63 -17.68 2.88
N ALA A 261 -4.75 -16.91 3.97
CA ALA A 261 -5.23 -17.43 5.26
C ALA A 261 -6.67 -17.93 5.17
N GLN A 262 -7.56 -17.20 4.47
CA GLN A 262 -8.95 -17.59 4.25
C GLN A 262 -9.04 -18.86 3.38
N HIS A 263 -8.35 -18.87 2.22
CA HIS A 263 -8.34 -20.00 1.29
C HIS A 263 -7.82 -21.29 1.95
N ARG A 264 -6.68 -21.20 2.65
CA ARG A 264 -6.10 -22.34 3.40
C ARG A 264 -7.05 -22.83 4.50
N GLY A 265 -7.81 -21.93 5.11
CA GLY A 265 -8.83 -22.25 6.11
C GLY A 265 -10.13 -22.83 5.55
N GLY A 266 -10.23 -23.02 4.23
CA GLY A 266 -11.45 -23.47 3.55
C GLY A 266 -12.58 -22.44 3.57
N GLN A 267 -12.26 -21.17 3.85
CA GLN A 267 -13.23 -20.07 3.83
C GLN A 267 -13.26 -19.43 2.44
N PRO A 268 -14.43 -18.93 1.99
CA PRO A 268 -14.49 -18.08 0.81
C PRO A 268 -13.57 -16.85 0.99
N VAL A 269 -12.79 -16.54 -0.03
CA VAL A 269 -11.91 -15.36 0.02
C VAL A 269 -12.76 -14.09 -0.12
N ALA A 270 -12.70 -13.25 0.90
CA ALA A 270 -13.34 -11.94 0.97
C ALA A 270 -12.35 -10.92 1.53
N LEU A 271 -11.85 -10.05 0.64
CA LEU A 271 -10.91 -8.99 0.99
C LEU A 271 -11.64 -7.73 1.45
N PRO A 272 -11.12 -7.03 2.47
CA PRO A 272 -11.81 -5.90 3.09
C PRO A 272 -11.98 -4.73 2.12
N ALA A 273 -13.21 -4.22 1.95
CA ALA A 273 -13.49 -3.01 1.18
C ALA A 273 -13.01 -1.77 1.94
N THR A 274 -12.20 -0.92 1.32
CA THR A 274 -11.60 0.25 1.99
C THR A 274 -11.67 1.49 1.11
N GLY A 275 -12.30 2.53 1.65
CA GLY A 275 -12.06 3.92 1.26
C GLY A 275 -12.69 4.38 -0.04
N THR A 276 -12.01 5.34 -0.68
CA THR A 276 -12.40 5.99 -1.93
C THR A 276 -11.69 5.26 -3.07
N SER A 277 -12.41 4.84 -4.10
CA SER A 277 -11.78 4.22 -5.27
C SER A 277 -10.86 5.18 -6.00
N PHE A 278 -9.88 4.65 -6.75
CA PHE A 278 -8.99 5.49 -7.56
C PHE A 278 -9.76 6.32 -8.58
N THR A 279 -10.81 5.74 -9.19
CA THR A 279 -11.72 6.42 -10.11
C THR A 279 -12.42 7.61 -9.46
N ARG A 280 -13.04 7.40 -8.29
CA ARG A 280 -13.69 8.49 -7.55
C ARG A 280 -12.68 9.54 -7.08
N TRP A 281 -11.52 9.12 -6.60
CA TRP A 281 -10.45 10.02 -6.18
C TRP A 281 -9.96 10.89 -7.35
N ALA A 282 -9.71 10.31 -8.52
CA ALA A 282 -9.27 11.03 -9.70
C ALA A 282 -10.33 12.03 -10.20
N SER A 283 -11.62 11.67 -10.14
CA SER A 283 -12.71 12.60 -10.43
C SER A 283 -12.79 13.75 -9.41
N LEU A 284 -12.62 13.47 -8.11
CA LEU A 284 -12.58 14.49 -7.06
C LEU A 284 -11.40 15.44 -7.24
N LEU A 285 -10.22 14.91 -7.53
CA LEU A 285 -9.01 15.69 -7.81
C LEU A 285 -9.22 16.61 -9.02
N SER A 286 -9.80 16.08 -10.10
CA SER A 286 -10.09 16.85 -11.31
C SER A 286 -11.10 17.97 -11.06
N ARG A 287 -12.14 17.70 -10.26
CA ARG A 287 -13.11 18.74 -9.85
C ARG A 287 -12.47 19.80 -8.96
N TYR A 288 -11.63 19.38 -8.01
CA TYR A 288 -10.92 20.30 -7.11
C TYR A 288 -10.00 21.24 -7.88
N ALA A 289 -9.22 20.72 -8.83
CA ALA A 289 -8.32 21.52 -9.66
C ALA A 289 -9.02 22.55 -10.56
N ARG A 290 -10.32 22.36 -10.85
CA ARG A 290 -11.14 23.28 -11.65
C ARG A 290 -11.95 24.27 -10.81
N ARG A 291 -11.86 24.22 -9.48
CA ARG A 291 -12.50 25.23 -8.64
C ARG A 291 -11.78 26.56 -8.85
N PRO A 292 -12.49 27.65 -9.19
CA PRO A 292 -11.92 28.98 -9.06
C PRO A 292 -11.49 29.13 -7.60
N THR A 293 -10.24 29.53 -7.37
CA THR A 293 -9.77 29.90 -6.03
C THR A 293 -10.73 30.92 -5.43
N LEU A 294 -11.24 30.65 -4.24
CA LEU A 294 -11.82 31.66 -3.35
C LEU A 294 -10.75 32.69 -2.97
#